data_AF-A0A961NL64-F1
#
_entry.id   AF-A0A961NL64-F1
#
_cell.length_a   1.000
_cell.length_b   1.000
_cell.length_c   1.000
_cell.angle_alpha   90.00
_cell.angle_beta   90.00
_cell.angle_gamma   90.00
#
_symmetry.space_group_name_H-M   'P 1'
#
loop_
_entity.id
_entity.type
_entity.pdbx_description
1 polymer ?
#
loop_
_entity_poly.entity_id
_entity_poly.type
_entity_poly.pdbx_seq_one_letter_code
_entity_poly.pdbx_strand_id
1 'polypeptide(L)'
;MRSSCFQIAHCFREGDRGDWHREEFLMLEWYRVQADEFDLMRECFDLLQALSPNRSLIMRKSSVRELLQRHVGIGDWEPETLAQVVRSMGSQLADTPNTEYDDLFFFVFLNKVEAHLGKDGPEFVYHYPPALSALSRVEKGVARRFEL
;
A
#
# COMPACT_ATOMS: atom_id res chain seq x y z
N MET A 1 -19.01 -25.42 -6.19
CA MET A 1 -18.56 -24.22 -6.93
C MET A 1 -18.00 -23.23 -5.93
N ARG A 2 -16.90 -22.54 -6.25
CA ARG A 2 -16.43 -21.43 -5.42
C ARG A 2 -17.26 -20.20 -5.79
N SER A 3 -17.70 -19.44 -4.79
CA SER A 3 -18.46 -18.21 -4.97
C SER A 3 -17.72 -17.07 -4.30
N SER A 4 -17.90 -15.86 -4.84
CA SER A 4 -17.42 -14.64 -4.21
C SER A 4 -18.17 -14.38 -2.90
N CYS A 5 -17.51 -13.79 -1.91
CA CYS A 5 -18.06 -13.53 -0.58
C CYS A 5 -17.58 -12.19 -0.03
N PHE A 6 -18.29 -11.66 0.96
CA PHE A 6 -17.87 -10.50 1.73
C PHE A 6 -18.29 -10.66 3.20
N GLN A 7 -17.64 -9.92 4.08
CA GLN A 7 -17.95 -9.85 5.49
C GLN A 7 -17.74 -8.42 6.00
N ILE A 8 -18.65 -7.98 6.87
CA ILE A 8 -18.46 -6.80 7.72
C ILE A 8 -18.42 -7.32 9.16
N ALA A 9 -17.29 -7.14 9.84
CA ALA A 9 -17.10 -7.68 11.18
C ALA A 9 -16.14 -6.82 12.02
N HIS A 10 -16.21 -7.01 13.34
CA HIS A 10 -15.25 -6.42 14.27
C HIS A 10 -13.92 -7.18 14.17
N CYS A 11 -12.84 -6.42 14.04
CA CYS A 11 -11.46 -6.91 14.04
C CYS A 11 -10.71 -6.29 15.22
N PHE A 12 -9.74 -7.05 15.74
CA PHE A 12 -9.00 -6.69 16.94
C PHE A 12 -7.50 -6.68 16.66
N ARG A 13 -6.81 -5.60 17.04
CA ARG A 13 -5.35 -5.46 16.96
C ARG A 13 -4.83 -4.87 18.26
N GLU A 14 -4.04 -5.63 18.98
CA GLU A 14 -3.46 -5.19 20.26
C GLU A 14 -2.41 -4.10 20.03
N GLY A 15 -2.44 -3.03 20.83
CA GLY A 15 -1.41 -1.98 20.83
C GLY A 15 -1.62 -0.82 19.85
N ASP A 16 -2.58 -0.92 18.91
CA ASP A 16 -2.88 0.12 17.92
C ASP A 16 -3.74 1.25 18.54
N ARG A 17 -3.07 2.29 19.07
CA ARG A 17 -3.72 3.49 19.63
C ARG A 17 -3.21 4.77 18.98
N GLY A 18 -4.12 5.55 18.41
CA GLY A 18 -3.83 6.85 17.80
C GLY A 18 -5.09 7.50 17.26
N ASP A 19 -4.95 8.67 16.61
CA ASP A 19 -6.11 9.39 16.06
C ASP A 19 -6.88 8.57 15.01
N TRP A 20 -6.16 7.69 14.31
CA TRP A 20 -6.68 6.81 13.26
C TRP A 20 -6.76 5.33 13.69
N HIS A 21 -6.42 5.01 14.95
CA HIS A 21 -6.28 3.63 15.42
C HIS A 21 -7.09 3.36 16.70
N ARG A 22 -7.78 2.22 16.69
CA ARG A 22 -8.52 1.65 17.81
C ARG A 22 -8.17 0.16 17.87
N GLU A 23 -8.08 -0.38 19.08
CA GLU A 23 -7.84 -1.82 19.27
C GLU A 23 -8.96 -2.68 18.67
N GLU A 24 -10.18 -2.16 18.62
CA GLU A 24 -11.33 -2.75 17.96
C GLU A 24 -11.85 -1.79 16.87
N PHE A 25 -12.04 -2.30 15.65
CA PHE A 25 -12.61 -1.54 14.53
C PHE A 25 -13.46 -2.43 13.62
N LEU A 26 -14.38 -1.80 12.89
CA LEU A 26 -15.21 -2.50 11.91
C LEU A 26 -14.47 -2.59 10.57
N MET A 27 -14.33 -3.79 10.02
CA MET A 27 -13.65 -4.05 8.76
C MET A 27 -14.63 -4.61 7.73
N LEU A 28 -14.54 -4.10 6.51
CA LEU A 28 -15.14 -4.71 5.31
C LEU A 28 -14.05 -5.47 4.57
N GLU A 29 -14.22 -6.79 4.43
CA GLU A 29 -13.32 -7.66 3.69
C GLU A 29 -14.13 -8.50 2.70
N TRP A 30 -13.63 -8.67 1.47
CA TRP A 30 -14.32 -9.47 0.46
C TRP A 30 -13.34 -10.15 -0.49
N TYR A 31 -13.82 -11.25 -1.08
CA TYR A 31 -13.08 -12.09 -2.01
C TYR A 31 -13.89 -12.30 -3.28
N ARG A 32 -13.23 -12.11 -4.43
CA ARG A 32 -13.83 -12.25 -5.75
C ARG A 32 -13.17 -13.42 -6.49
N VAL A 33 -13.97 -14.40 -6.88
CA VAL A 33 -13.51 -15.52 -7.72
C VAL A 33 -13.27 -15.02 -9.14
N GLN A 34 -12.19 -15.48 -9.79
CA GLN A 34 -11.83 -15.11 -11.17
C GLN A 34 -11.57 -13.60 -11.38
N ALA A 35 -11.17 -12.89 -10.33
CA ALA A 35 -10.74 -11.49 -10.42
C ALA A 35 -9.25 -11.35 -10.18
N ASP A 36 -8.67 -10.33 -10.79
CA ASP A 36 -7.33 -9.85 -10.46
C ASP A 36 -7.35 -8.60 -9.55
N GLU A 37 -6.16 -8.12 -9.18
CA GLU A 37 -5.99 -6.93 -8.37
C GLU A 37 -6.55 -5.66 -9.03
N PHE A 38 -6.60 -5.57 -10.35
CA PHE A 38 -7.14 -4.40 -11.04
C PHE A 38 -8.67 -4.42 -11.08
N ASP A 39 -9.27 -5.61 -11.20
CA ASP A 39 -10.71 -5.80 -11.00
C ASP A 39 -11.10 -5.37 -9.57
N LEU A 40 -10.34 -5.79 -8.56
CA LEU A 40 -10.57 -5.41 -7.17
C LEU A 40 -10.38 -3.91 -6.92
N MET A 41 -9.34 -3.28 -7.50
CA MET A 41 -9.17 -1.82 -7.44
C MET A 41 -10.37 -1.08 -8.07
N ARG A 42 -10.90 -1.58 -9.20
CA ARG A 42 -12.10 -1.02 -9.82
C ARG A 42 -13.30 -1.12 -8.89
N GLU A 43 -13.51 -2.30 -8.29
CA GLU A 43 -14.62 -2.53 -7.36
C GLU A 43 -14.51 -1.62 -6.11
N CYS A 44 -13.31 -1.44 -5.56
CA CYS A 44 -13.05 -0.47 -4.49
C CYS A 44 -13.42 0.96 -4.94
N PHE A 45 -13.01 1.36 -6.14
CA PHE A 45 -13.30 2.70 -6.67
C PHE A 45 -14.81 2.92 -6.84
N ASP A 46 -15.52 1.95 -7.40
CA ASP A 46 -16.96 2.02 -7.62
C ASP A 46 -17.73 2.12 -6.30
N LEU A 47 -17.27 1.40 -5.26
CA LEU A 47 -17.80 1.51 -3.91
C LEU A 47 -17.64 2.93 -3.35
N LEU A 48 -16.44 3.52 -3.45
CA LEU A 48 -16.18 4.89 -2.99
C LEU A 48 -17.04 5.92 -3.73
N GLN A 49 -17.21 5.74 -5.04
CA GLN A 49 -18.03 6.61 -5.88
C GLN A 49 -19.52 6.49 -5.50
N ALA A 50 -20.03 5.28 -5.26
CA ALA A 50 -21.40 5.06 -4.81
C ALA A 50 -21.68 5.68 -3.44
N LEU A 51 -20.69 5.65 -2.54
CA LEU A 51 -20.76 6.30 -1.23
C LEU A 51 -20.58 7.83 -1.28
N SER A 52 -20.13 8.36 -2.42
CA SER A 52 -19.88 9.79 -2.64
C SER A 52 -20.74 10.37 -3.77
N PRO A 53 -22.09 10.25 -3.73
CA PRO A 53 -22.95 10.54 -4.89
C PRO A 53 -22.90 12.00 -5.37
N ASN A 54 -22.46 12.94 -4.52
CA ASN A 54 -22.34 14.36 -4.84
C ASN A 54 -20.91 14.77 -5.28
N ARG A 55 -19.99 13.81 -5.45
CA ARG A 55 -18.62 14.07 -5.88
C ARG A 55 -18.30 13.17 -7.07
N SER A 56 -17.71 13.73 -8.12
CA SER A 56 -17.10 12.92 -9.17
C SER A 56 -15.68 12.59 -8.74
N LEU A 57 -15.43 11.34 -8.33
CA LEU A 57 -14.10 10.88 -8.02
C LEU A 57 -13.33 10.56 -9.31
N ILE A 58 -12.00 10.67 -9.25
CA ILE A 58 -11.12 10.27 -10.35
C ILE A 58 -10.28 9.11 -9.83
N MET A 59 -10.32 7.99 -10.53
CA MET A 59 -9.48 6.84 -10.21
C MET A 59 -8.05 7.13 -10.66
N ARG A 60 -7.14 7.34 -9.72
CA ARG A 60 -5.70 7.37 -9.98
C ARG A 60 -5.06 6.07 -9.54
N LYS A 61 -4.00 5.68 -10.23
CA LYS A 61 -3.16 4.55 -9.85
C LYS A 61 -1.71 4.83 -10.22
N SER A 62 -0.81 4.45 -9.33
CA SER A 62 0.64 4.52 -9.54
C SER A 62 1.28 3.24 -8.99
N SER A 63 2.19 2.64 -9.74
CA SER A 63 2.98 1.54 -9.19
C SER A 63 4.01 2.06 -8.18
N VAL A 64 4.41 1.22 -7.22
CA VAL A 64 5.50 1.56 -6.28
C VAL A 64 6.76 2.01 -7.02
N ARG A 65 7.10 1.35 -8.14
CA ARG A 65 8.27 1.72 -8.95
C ARG A 65 8.17 3.14 -9.50
N GLU A 66 7.01 3.50 -10.06
CA GLU A 66 6.80 4.85 -10.61
C GLU A 66 6.88 5.91 -9.52
N LEU A 67 6.36 5.62 -8.32
CA LEU A 67 6.40 6.53 -7.19
C LEU A 67 7.82 6.74 -6.65
N LEU A 68 8.58 5.66 -6.48
CA LEU A 68 10.00 5.74 -6.09
C LEU A 68 10.81 6.53 -7.13
N GLN A 69 10.59 6.27 -8.43
CA GLN A 69 11.28 7.01 -9.48
C GLN A 69 10.93 8.49 -9.47
N ARG A 70 9.65 8.83 -9.27
CA ARG A 70 9.15 10.21 -9.30
C ARG A 70 9.58 11.04 -8.09
N HIS A 71 9.54 10.46 -6.90
CA HIS A 71 9.70 11.20 -5.63
C HIS A 71 11.05 11.00 -4.95
N VAL A 72 11.76 9.92 -5.27
CA VAL A 72 13.06 9.57 -4.67
C VAL A 72 14.17 9.60 -5.72
N GLY A 73 13.83 9.34 -6.99
CA GLY A 73 14.80 9.28 -8.09
C GLY A 73 15.44 7.90 -8.28
N ILE A 74 14.92 6.86 -7.64
CA ILE A 74 15.43 5.48 -7.74
C ILE A 74 14.49 4.60 -8.58
N GLY A 75 15.06 3.70 -9.37
CA GLY A 75 14.31 2.80 -10.27
C GLY A 75 14.01 1.40 -9.71
N ASP A 76 14.52 1.10 -8.53
CA ASP A 76 14.40 -0.18 -7.85
C ASP A 76 14.10 -0.01 -6.35
N TRP A 77 14.02 -1.15 -5.67
CA TRP A 77 13.76 -1.27 -4.23
C TRP A 77 14.75 -2.26 -3.62
N GLU A 78 15.97 -2.28 -4.15
CA GLU A 78 17.02 -3.14 -3.61
C GLU A 78 17.48 -2.64 -2.24
N PRO A 79 17.84 -3.53 -1.30
CA PRO A 79 18.17 -3.14 0.07
C PRO A 79 19.25 -2.06 0.16
N GLU A 80 20.31 -2.16 -0.64
CA GLU A 80 21.41 -1.19 -0.62
C GLU A 80 21.00 0.18 -1.21
N THR A 81 20.19 0.19 -2.27
CA THR A 81 19.62 1.43 -2.82
C THR A 81 18.79 2.14 -1.77
N LEU A 82 17.89 1.41 -1.07
CA LEU A 82 17.06 1.97 -0.01
C LEU A 82 17.93 2.48 1.15
N ALA A 83 18.92 1.69 1.60
CA ALA A 83 19.84 2.07 2.66
C ALA A 83 20.59 3.38 2.34
N GLN A 84 21.05 3.56 1.11
CA GLN A 84 21.69 4.80 0.67
C GLN A 84 20.74 6.00 0.74
N VAL A 85 19.48 5.83 0.32
CA VAL A 85 18.46 6.88 0.45
C VAL A 85 18.22 7.20 1.92
N VAL A 86 18.06 6.20 2.80
CA VAL A 86 17.90 6.39 4.24
C VAL A 86 19.07 7.21 4.83
N ARG A 87 20.32 6.84 4.52
CA ARG A 87 21.51 7.58 4.96
C ARG A 87 21.53 9.01 4.43
N SER A 88 21.16 9.23 3.16
CA SER A 88 21.09 10.58 2.56
C SER A 88 20.04 11.48 3.21
N MET A 89 19.03 10.90 3.84
CA MET A 89 18.03 11.63 4.63
C MET A 89 18.53 11.98 6.05
N GLY A 90 19.78 11.63 6.38
CA GLY A 90 20.39 11.88 7.69
C GLY A 90 19.97 10.90 8.78
N SER A 91 19.33 9.78 8.42
CA SER A 91 18.92 8.74 9.37
C SER A 91 19.98 7.65 9.52
N GLN A 92 20.19 7.19 10.75
CA GLN A 92 21.07 6.05 11.08
C GLN A 92 20.34 4.70 11.01
N LEU A 93 19.06 4.69 10.61
CA LEU A 93 18.26 3.46 10.55
C LEU A 93 18.96 2.37 9.73
N ALA A 94 19.54 2.71 8.57
CA ALA A 94 20.24 1.74 7.73
C ALA A 94 21.49 1.11 8.34
N ASP A 95 22.02 1.70 9.41
CA ASP A 95 23.22 1.22 10.10
C ASP A 95 22.87 0.63 11.49
N THR A 96 21.57 0.55 11.81
CA THR A 96 21.09 0.01 13.08
C THR A 96 21.07 -1.53 13.03
N PRO A 97 21.56 -2.24 14.06
CA PRO A 97 21.49 -3.69 14.11
C PRO A 97 20.05 -4.20 14.01
N ASN A 98 19.85 -5.29 13.27
CA ASN A 98 18.56 -5.93 13.03
C ASN A 98 17.54 -5.09 12.25
N THR A 99 17.97 -4.03 11.54
CA THR A 99 17.08 -3.35 10.60
C THR A 99 16.65 -4.28 9.48
N GLU A 100 15.34 -4.42 9.32
CA GLU A 100 14.76 -5.28 8.30
C GLU A 100 14.54 -4.52 6.98
N TYR A 101 14.27 -5.27 5.91
CA TYR A 101 13.96 -4.68 4.60
C TYR A 101 12.76 -3.72 4.67
N ASP A 102 11.71 -4.15 5.37
CA ASP A 102 10.45 -3.42 5.52
C ASP A 102 10.69 -2.06 6.18
N ASP A 103 11.57 -2.01 7.20
CA ASP A 103 11.95 -0.77 7.87
C ASP A 103 12.56 0.23 6.87
N LEU A 104 13.51 -0.21 6.04
CA LEU A 104 14.16 0.64 5.04
C LEU A 104 13.14 1.13 4.00
N PHE A 105 12.34 0.21 3.47
CA PHE A 105 11.35 0.52 2.46
C PHE A 105 10.33 1.53 2.99
N PHE A 106 9.70 1.25 4.13
CA PHE A 106 8.67 2.13 4.69
C PHE A 106 9.28 3.44 5.19
N PHE A 107 10.51 3.45 5.71
CA PHE A 107 11.16 4.72 6.05
C PHE A 107 11.30 5.62 4.80
N VAL A 108 11.73 5.09 3.66
CA VAL A 108 11.79 5.86 2.41
C VAL A 108 10.38 6.20 1.91
N PHE A 109 9.48 5.23 1.86
CA PHE A 109 8.15 5.37 1.27
C PHE A 109 7.29 6.38 2.03
N LEU A 110 7.18 6.27 3.35
CA LEU A 110 6.37 7.17 4.17
C LEU A 110 6.92 8.62 4.12
N ASN A 111 8.25 8.79 4.20
CA ASN A 111 8.86 10.13 4.25
C ASN A 111 8.95 10.82 2.88
N LYS A 112 9.08 10.08 1.78
CA LYS A 112 9.30 10.67 0.44
C LYS A 112 8.14 10.47 -0.51
N VAL A 113 7.36 9.41 -0.37
CA VAL A 113 6.26 9.08 -1.29
C VAL A 113 4.92 9.44 -0.69
N GLU A 114 4.55 8.87 0.46
CA GLU A 114 3.19 8.95 1.03
C GLU A 114 2.70 10.39 1.23
N ALA A 115 3.59 11.30 1.65
CA ALA A 115 3.29 12.73 1.82
C ALA A 115 2.84 13.45 0.53
N HIS A 116 2.94 12.82 -0.64
CA HIS A 116 2.50 13.32 -1.94
C HIS A 116 1.23 12.65 -2.45
N LEU A 117 0.80 11.54 -1.85
CA LEU A 117 -0.37 10.77 -2.27
C LEU A 117 -1.67 11.38 -1.74
N GLY A 118 -2.79 11.03 -2.36
CA GLY A 118 -4.13 11.35 -1.85
C GLY A 118 -4.57 12.82 -1.93
N LYS A 119 -3.70 13.74 -2.35
CA LYS A 119 -3.97 15.20 -2.36
C LYS A 119 -5.13 15.61 -3.26
N ASP A 120 -5.26 14.95 -4.41
CA ASP A 120 -6.30 15.24 -5.39
C ASP A 120 -7.47 14.24 -5.33
N GLY A 121 -7.55 13.45 -4.25
CA GLY A 121 -8.53 12.37 -4.00
C GLY A 121 -7.89 10.96 -4.01
N PRO A 122 -8.69 9.88 -4.11
CA PRO A 122 -8.18 8.50 -3.99
C PRO A 122 -7.10 8.17 -5.02
N GLU A 123 -6.05 7.45 -4.59
CA GLU A 123 -4.97 6.99 -5.46
C GLU A 123 -4.53 5.59 -5.05
N PHE A 124 -4.70 4.62 -5.96
CA PHE A 124 -4.26 3.26 -5.72
C PHE A 124 -2.75 3.12 -5.92
N VAL A 125 -2.06 2.60 -4.92
CA VAL A 125 -0.65 2.20 -5.03
C VAL A 125 -0.59 0.70 -5.24
N TYR A 126 0.13 0.22 -6.26
CA TYR A 126 0.16 -1.21 -6.59
C TYR A 126 1.55 -1.72 -6.99
N HIS A 127 1.67 -3.04 -7.16
CA HIS A 127 2.93 -3.70 -7.54
C HIS A 127 4.06 -3.46 -6.52
N TYR A 128 3.78 -3.79 -5.26
CA TYR A 128 4.75 -3.71 -4.17
C TYR A 128 5.94 -4.66 -4.40
N PRO A 129 7.09 -4.43 -3.74
CA PRO A 129 8.20 -5.38 -3.73
C PRO A 129 7.75 -6.78 -3.30
N PRO A 130 8.34 -7.87 -3.84
CA PRO A 130 7.99 -9.24 -3.45
C PRO A 130 8.07 -9.53 -1.94
N ALA A 131 9.03 -8.92 -1.24
CA ALA A 131 9.16 -9.03 0.22
C ALA A 131 7.91 -8.50 0.96
N LEU A 132 7.23 -7.50 0.39
CA LEU A 132 6.01 -6.89 0.91
C LEU A 132 4.74 -7.51 0.30
N SER A 133 4.81 -8.77 -0.11
CA SER A 133 3.66 -9.46 -0.73
C SER A 133 2.55 -9.80 0.26
N ALA A 134 2.85 -9.91 1.56
CA ALA A 134 1.94 -10.48 2.55
C ALA A 134 1.42 -11.85 2.07
N LEU A 135 0.13 -11.96 1.74
CA LEU A 135 -0.50 -13.18 1.19
C LEU A 135 -0.79 -13.10 -0.31
N SER A 136 -0.39 -12.02 -0.98
CA SER A 136 -0.62 -11.83 -2.42
C SER A 136 0.33 -12.69 -3.27
N ARG A 137 -0.09 -12.97 -4.51
CA ARG A 137 0.76 -13.66 -5.48
C ARG A 137 1.90 -12.75 -5.92
N VAL A 138 3.12 -13.28 -5.98
CA VAL A 138 4.26 -12.62 -6.65
C VAL A 138 4.33 -13.06 -8.10
N GLU A 139 4.40 -12.11 -9.03
CA GLU A 139 4.48 -12.35 -10.47
C GLU A 139 5.33 -11.28 -11.15
N LYS A 140 6.21 -11.66 -12.09
CA LYS A 140 7.08 -10.72 -12.84
C LYS A 140 7.89 -9.75 -11.95
N GLY A 141 8.33 -10.21 -10.78
CA GLY A 141 9.17 -9.43 -9.86
C GLY A 141 8.41 -8.42 -9.00
N VAL A 142 7.07 -8.49 -8.95
CA VAL A 142 6.23 -7.64 -8.10
C VAL A 142 5.16 -8.46 -7.39
N ALA A 143 4.73 -7.98 -6.22
CA ALA A 143 3.56 -8.49 -5.53
C ALA A 143 2.27 -7.94 -6.16
N ARG A 144 1.30 -8.81 -6.44
CA ARG A 144 -0.05 -8.46 -6.91
C ARG A 144 -0.91 -7.96 -5.74
N ARG A 145 -0.39 -6.92 -5.08
CA ARG A 145 -0.94 -6.20 -3.93
C ARG A 145 -1.21 -4.76 -4.34
N PHE A 146 -2.25 -4.17 -3.76
CA PHE A 146 -2.46 -2.73 -3.80
C PHE A 146 -2.90 -2.20 -2.44
N GLU A 147 -2.76 -0.90 -2.29
CA GLU A 147 -3.30 -0.08 -1.20
C GLU A 147 -3.98 1.15 -1.82
N LEU A 148 -4.82 1.81 -1.04
CA LEU A 148 -5.60 2.98 -1.44
C LEU A 148 -5.44 4.10 -0.41
#